data_AF-A0A1L9WG88-F1
#
_entry.id   AF-A0A1L9WG88-F1
#
_cell.length_a   1.000
_cell.length_b   1.000
_cell.length_c   1.000
_cell.angle_alpha   90.00
_cell.angle_beta   90.00
_cell.angle_gamma   90.00
#
_symmetry.space_group_name_H-M   'P 1'
#
loop_
_entity.id
_entity.type
_entity.pdbx_description
1 polymer ?
#
loop_
_entity_poly.entity_id
_entity_poly.type
_entity_poly.pdbx_seq_one_letter_code
_entity_poly.pdbx_strand_id
1 'polypeptide(L)'
;MTRTTLEIDIIVVGTGRPLYVTISTYDGGSSSEFANSWLYCFGWFGLSAAKHYIQLHPQDHIVVLESAGSCGGTWGQERLCPGVKSNNMVGSYEYLDFPMSEGVYGVKADSHIPAATLHRYLTDYAKHFEVFDRIQFHTRVIAVQPRSEDDGWRLHVACSNDPFNSTTTIETQRLILAPSLSSLPSIPSYSGQDTFRGPVFHAKDFEREADTLTS
;
A
#
# COMPACT_ATOMS: atom_id res chain seq x y z
N MET A 1 -23.65 -9.20 -23.70
CA MET A 1 -23.36 -8.50 -22.43
C MET A 1 -22.41 -7.37 -22.75
N THR A 2 -22.90 -6.13 -22.73
CA THR A 2 -22.10 -4.92 -22.93
C THR A 2 -21.21 -4.75 -21.71
N ARG A 3 -19.89 -4.92 -21.90
CA ARG A 3 -18.90 -4.64 -20.86
C ARG A 3 -18.82 -3.12 -20.76
N THR A 4 -19.46 -2.53 -19.76
CA THR A 4 -19.35 -1.09 -19.51
C THR A 4 -17.93 -0.81 -19.03
N THR A 5 -17.09 -0.30 -19.92
CA THR A 5 -15.76 0.20 -19.55
C THR A 5 -15.98 1.54 -18.87
N LEU A 6 -15.82 1.59 -17.54
CA LEU A 6 -15.73 2.87 -16.83
C LEU A 6 -14.38 3.49 -17.20
N GLU A 7 -14.40 4.73 -17.66
CA GLU A 7 -13.19 5.50 -17.91
C GLU A 7 -12.58 5.87 -16.54
N ILE A 8 -11.36 5.43 -16.27
CA ILE A 8 -10.65 5.67 -15.00
C ILE A 8 -9.71 6.85 -15.20
N ASP A 9 -10.03 7.98 -14.59
CA ASP A 9 -9.23 9.20 -14.69
C ASP A 9 -7.90 9.08 -13.97
N ILE A 10 -7.92 8.41 -12.79
CA ILE A 10 -6.73 8.27 -11.97
C ILE A 10 -6.68 6.93 -11.21
N ILE A 11 -5.46 6.40 -11.08
CA ILE A 11 -5.16 5.27 -10.21
C ILE A 11 -4.19 5.69 -9.12
N VAL A 12 -4.52 5.38 -7.86
CA VAL A 12 -3.58 5.47 -6.73
C VAL A 12 -3.11 4.07 -6.36
N VAL A 13 -1.80 3.86 -6.35
CA VAL A 13 -1.22 2.52 -6.18
C VAL A 13 -0.48 2.39 -4.84
N GLY A 14 -0.82 1.33 -4.09
CA GLY A 14 -0.03 0.78 -2.98
C GLY A 14 0.23 -0.72 -3.14
N THR A 15 1.49 -1.14 -3.24
CA THR A 15 1.87 -2.54 -3.56
C THR A 15 2.54 -3.31 -2.43
N GLY A 16 2.49 -4.65 -2.42
CA GLY A 16 3.10 -5.46 -1.36
C GLY A 16 4.47 -6.06 -1.70
N ARG A 17 4.96 -5.85 -2.94
CA ARG A 17 6.14 -6.48 -3.58
C ARG A 17 6.77 -5.54 -4.64
N PRO A 18 7.98 -5.83 -5.18
CA PRO A 18 8.65 -4.97 -6.15
C PRO A 18 7.78 -4.75 -7.38
N LEU A 19 7.76 -3.51 -7.86
CA LEU A 19 7.08 -3.13 -9.09
C LEU A 19 8.14 -2.78 -10.12
N TYR A 20 8.00 -3.30 -11.33
CA TYR A 20 8.83 -2.84 -12.44
C TYR A 20 8.15 -1.63 -13.07
N VAL A 21 8.79 -0.46 -12.96
CA VAL A 21 8.36 0.75 -13.65
C VAL A 21 9.31 0.97 -14.82
N THR A 22 8.81 0.77 -16.03
CA THR A 22 9.56 1.11 -17.24
C THR A 22 9.18 2.52 -17.62
N ILE A 23 10.09 3.47 -17.45
CA ILE A 23 9.93 4.83 -17.97
C ILE A 23 10.78 4.93 -19.22
N SER A 24 10.15 4.90 -20.39
CA SER A 24 10.82 5.19 -21.66
C SER A 24 10.80 6.71 -21.86
N THR A 25 11.95 7.36 -21.70
CA THR A 25 12.11 8.76 -22.08
C THR A 25 12.26 8.85 -23.60
N TYR A 26 11.43 9.65 -24.25
CA TYR A 26 11.59 9.99 -25.66
C TYR A 26 12.63 11.12 -25.80
N ASP A 27 13.89 10.78 -25.57
CA ASP A 27 15.01 11.51 -26.19
C ASP A 27 15.52 10.64 -27.35
N GLY A 28 15.93 11.28 -28.45
CA GLY A 28 16.34 10.64 -29.71
C GLY A 28 17.59 9.75 -29.66
N GLY A 29 17.82 9.03 -28.56
CA GLY A 29 18.82 7.98 -28.39
C GLY A 29 18.25 6.91 -27.47
N SER A 30 18.22 5.67 -27.95
CA SER A 30 17.69 4.50 -27.24
C SER A 30 18.33 4.34 -25.85
N SER A 31 17.61 4.74 -24.81
CA SER A 31 17.88 4.29 -23.44
C SER A 31 16.55 4.14 -22.71
N SER A 32 16.06 2.90 -22.64
CA SER A 32 15.02 2.53 -21.68
C SER A 32 15.70 2.44 -20.32
N GLU A 33 15.45 3.38 -19.42
CA GLU A 33 15.94 3.28 -18.05
C GLU A 33 14.98 2.38 -17.26
N PHE A 34 15.47 1.20 -16.87
CA PHE A 34 14.76 0.34 -15.93
C PHE A 34 14.99 0.90 -14.53
N ALA A 35 14.09 1.76 -14.08
CA ALA A 35 14.07 2.14 -12.69
C ALA A 35 13.60 0.92 -11.88
N ASN A 36 14.52 0.28 -11.16
CA ASN A 36 14.20 -0.67 -10.09
C ASN A 36 13.63 0.11 -8.91
N SER A 37 12.44 0.67 -9.09
CA SER A 37 11.76 1.46 -8.08
C SER A 37 10.96 0.52 -7.18
N TRP A 38 11.41 0.40 -5.93
CA TRP A 38 10.83 -0.50 -4.94
C TRP A 38 9.64 0.18 -4.27
N LEU A 39 8.43 -0.06 -4.79
CA LEU A 39 7.19 0.63 -4.38
C LEU A 39 6.34 -0.24 -3.45
N TYR A 40 5.83 0.30 -2.34
CA TYR A 40 4.99 -0.48 -1.42
C TYR A 40 3.89 0.22 -0.57
N CYS A 41 2.69 -0.36 -0.47
CA CYS A 41 1.60 -0.22 0.53
C CYS A 41 0.81 1.10 0.61
N PHE A 42 -0.52 0.98 0.55
CA PHE A 42 -1.51 2.05 0.72
C PHE A 42 -1.77 2.30 2.22
N GLY A 43 -0.87 3.07 2.83
CA GLY A 43 -1.00 3.56 4.20
C GLY A 43 -1.28 5.07 4.24
N TRP A 44 -0.57 5.75 5.14
CA TRP A 44 -0.71 7.19 5.38
C TRP A 44 -0.68 8.07 4.11
N PHE A 45 0.28 7.82 3.22
CA PHE A 45 0.47 8.66 2.03
C PHE A 45 -0.62 8.43 0.98
N GLY A 46 -0.96 7.17 0.71
CA GLY A 46 -1.99 6.81 -0.26
C GLY A 46 -3.37 7.33 0.14
N LEU A 47 -3.73 7.20 1.41
CA LEU A 47 -4.99 7.72 1.94
C LEU A 47 -5.09 9.24 1.81
N SER A 48 -4.04 9.96 2.18
CA SER A 48 -4.01 11.43 2.05
C SER A 48 -4.09 11.86 0.59
N ALA A 49 -3.33 11.21 -0.30
CA ALA A 49 -3.33 11.54 -1.73
C ALA A 49 -4.71 11.30 -2.37
N ALA A 50 -5.32 10.14 -2.13
CA ALA A 50 -6.64 9.82 -2.64
C ALA A 50 -7.71 10.80 -2.10
N LYS A 51 -7.70 11.07 -0.80
CA LYS A 51 -8.62 12.03 -0.16
C LYS A 51 -8.53 13.41 -0.81
N HIS A 52 -7.33 13.98 -0.95
CA HIS A 52 -7.18 15.32 -1.51
C HIS A 52 -7.55 15.36 -3.00
N TYR A 53 -7.23 14.30 -3.75
CA TYR A 53 -7.65 14.21 -5.15
C TYR A 53 -9.17 14.22 -5.29
N ILE A 54 -9.88 13.37 -4.54
CA ILE A 54 -11.34 13.30 -4.54
C ILE A 54 -11.97 14.66 -4.24
N GLN A 55 -11.43 15.38 -3.25
CA GLN A 55 -11.94 16.70 -2.86
C GLN A 55 -11.71 17.78 -3.94
N LEU A 56 -10.57 17.74 -4.62
CA LEU A 56 -10.24 18.69 -5.69
C LEU A 56 -10.93 18.35 -7.01
N HIS A 57 -11.25 17.08 -7.24
CA HIS A 57 -11.77 16.54 -8.48
C HIS A 57 -13.02 15.65 -8.23
N PRO A 58 -14.13 16.22 -7.73
CA PRO A 58 -15.29 15.43 -7.31
C PRO A 58 -16.03 14.73 -8.47
N GLN A 59 -15.74 15.09 -9.72
CA GLN A 59 -16.32 14.47 -10.91
C GLN A 59 -15.44 13.36 -11.49
N ASP A 60 -14.19 13.23 -11.04
CA ASP A 60 -13.25 12.25 -11.56
C ASP A 60 -13.50 10.88 -10.94
N HIS A 61 -13.31 9.84 -11.74
CA HIS A 61 -13.35 8.46 -11.31
C HIS A 61 -11.95 8.01 -10.87
N ILE A 62 -11.79 7.87 -9.55
CA ILE A 62 -10.58 7.35 -8.91
C ILE A 62 -10.74 5.88 -8.54
N VAL A 63 -9.71 5.10 -8.84
CA VAL A 63 -9.53 3.75 -8.31
C VAL A 63 -8.27 3.70 -7.46
N VAL A 64 -8.37 3.11 -6.28
CA VAL A 64 -7.23 2.82 -5.41
C VAL A 64 -6.94 1.33 -5.48
N LEU A 65 -5.68 0.95 -5.72
CA LEU A 65 -5.25 -0.45 -5.77
C LEU A 65 -4.42 -0.77 -4.53
N GLU A 66 -4.85 -1.76 -3.75
CA GLU A 66 -4.11 -2.32 -2.61
C GLU A 66 -3.97 -3.83 -2.73
N SER A 67 -2.73 -4.29 -2.58
CA SER A 67 -2.38 -5.71 -2.61
C SER A 67 -2.86 -6.53 -1.40
N ALA A 68 -2.98 -5.90 -0.23
CA ALA A 68 -3.46 -6.50 1.01
C ALA A 68 -5.00 -6.60 1.04
N GLY A 69 -5.52 -7.36 2.01
CA GLY A 69 -6.97 -7.48 2.26
C GLY A 69 -7.53 -6.35 3.14
N SER A 70 -6.68 -5.47 3.66
CA SER A 70 -7.06 -4.39 4.55
C SER A 70 -6.34 -3.08 4.25
N CYS A 71 -6.94 -1.96 4.68
CA CYS A 71 -6.37 -0.63 4.60
C CYS A 71 -5.34 -0.41 5.72
N GLY A 72 -4.40 0.53 5.52
CA GLY A 72 -3.50 1.01 6.57
C GLY A 72 -2.02 0.69 6.35
N GLY A 73 -1.68 -0.03 5.28
CA GLY A 73 -0.30 -0.34 4.91
C GLY A 73 0.44 -1.10 6.01
N THR A 74 1.45 -0.48 6.63
CA THR A 74 2.19 -1.07 7.76
C THR A 74 1.29 -1.37 8.96
N TRP A 75 0.20 -0.62 9.10
CA TRP A 75 -0.82 -0.80 10.14
C TRP A 75 -2.05 -1.59 9.61
N GLY A 76 -1.88 -2.36 8.53
CA GLY A 76 -2.92 -3.26 8.02
C GLY A 76 -3.20 -4.40 9.00
N GLN A 77 -4.43 -4.88 9.01
CA GLN A 77 -4.94 -5.91 9.93
C GLN A 77 -4.06 -7.17 9.94
N GLU A 78 -3.56 -7.60 8.78
CA GLU A 78 -2.76 -8.81 8.62
C GLU A 78 -1.32 -8.67 9.14
N ARG A 79 -0.92 -7.47 9.57
CA ARG A 79 0.43 -7.16 10.08
C ARG A 79 0.42 -6.73 11.55
N LEU A 80 -0.75 -6.74 12.19
CA LEU A 80 -0.87 -6.35 13.59
C LEU A 80 -0.31 -7.46 14.47
N CYS A 81 0.68 -7.13 15.30
CA CYS A 81 1.14 -8.03 16.36
C CYS A 81 0.64 -7.57 17.72
N PRO A 82 0.24 -8.51 18.61
CA PRO A 82 -0.15 -8.17 19.98
C PRO A 82 0.94 -7.36 20.71
N GLY A 83 0.52 -6.30 21.39
CA GLY A 83 1.41 -5.45 22.19
C GLY A 83 2.21 -4.41 21.39
N VAL A 84 2.22 -4.47 20.05
CA VAL A 84 2.91 -3.45 19.23
C VAL A 84 2.21 -2.10 19.35
N LYS A 85 3.03 -1.07 19.54
CA LYS A 85 2.62 0.34 19.52
C LYS A 85 3.52 1.11 18.55
N SER A 86 2.99 2.20 18.01
CA SER A 86 3.78 3.17 17.27
C SER A 86 4.88 3.76 18.15
N ASN A 87 6.04 4.00 17.55
CA ASN A 87 7.10 4.81 18.15
C ASN A 87 6.69 6.29 18.27
N ASN A 88 5.68 6.73 17.52
CA ASN A 88 5.12 8.07 17.62
C ASN A 88 3.98 8.11 18.65
N MET A 89 3.66 9.33 19.07
CA MET A 89 2.65 9.61 20.10
C MET A 89 1.41 10.26 19.48
N VAL A 90 0.26 10.15 20.15
CA VAL A 90 -0.91 10.98 19.83
C VAL A 90 -0.53 12.46 19.91
N GLY A 91 -1.00 13.28 18.97
CA GLY A 91 -0.58 14.67 18.79
C GLY A 91 0.45 14.87 17.68
N SER A 92 1.24 13.84 17.35
CA SER A 92 2.25 13.90 16.27
C SER A 92 2.02 12.91 15.13
N TYR A 93 1.04 12.02 15.27
CA TYR A 93 0.82 10.90 14.34
C TYR A 93 -0.65 10.74 13.95
N GLU A 94 -1.22 11.85 13.49
CA GLU A 94 -2.60 11.98 13.03
C GLU A 94 -2.69 13.00 11.88
N TYR A 95 -3.75 12.91 11.08
CA TYR A 95 -4.07 13.93 10.08
C TYR A 95 -4.69 15.17 10.74
N LEU A 96 -4.27 16.35 10.29
CA LEU A 96 -4.71 17.64 10.83
C LEU A 96 -6.23 17.84 10.74
N ASP A 97 -6.87 17.29 9.70
CA ASP A 97 -8.30 17.39 9.44
C ASP A 97 -9.09 16.18 9.95
N PHE A 98 -8.44 15.26 10.65
CA PHE A 98 -9.08 14.09 11.25
C PHE A 98 -8.37 13.69 12.55
N PRO A 99 -8.54 14.45 13.63
CA PRO A 99 -7.80 14.21 14.86
C PRO A 99 -8.18 12.89 15.54
N MET A 100 -7.18 12.24 16.14
CA MET A 100 -7.31 11.03 16.95
C MET A 100 -7.79 11.37 18.35
N SER A 101 -9.08 11.68 18.48
CA SER A 101 -9.68 12.03 19.77
C SER A 101 -9.67 10.86 20.78
N GLU A 102 -9.38 11.16 22.05
CA GLU A 102 -9.37 10.17 23.14
C GLU A 102 -10.75 9.51 23.32
N GLY A 103 -11.85 10.26 23.18
CA GLY A 103 -13.20 9.72 23.34
C GLY A 103 -13.59 8.66 22.30
N VAL A 104 -12.99 8.73 21.11
CA VAL A 104 -13.19 7.73 20.04
C VAL A 104 -12.15 6.63 20.16
N TYR A 105 -10.87 6.98 20.28
CA TYR A 105 -9.73 6.07 20.15
C TYR A 105 -9.20 5.46 21.45
N GLY A 106 -9.60 6.00 22.60
CA GLY A 106 -9.19 5.50 23.92
C GLY A 106 -7.69 5.65 24.19
N VAL A 107 -7.00 6.51 23.43
CA VAL A 107 -5.57 6.78 23.60
C VAL A 107 -5.41 8.23 24.02
N LYS A 108 -4.73 8.44 25.15
CA LYS A 108 -4.44 9.76 25.70
C LYS A 108 -3.42 10.49 24.83
N ALA A 109 -3.44 11.82 24.90
CA ALA A 109 -2.35 12.65 24.38
C ALA A 109 -0.98 12.17 24.93
N ASP A 110 0.08 12.37 24.15
CA ASP A 110 1.45 12.01 24.50
C ASP A 110 1.68 10.52 24.82
N SER A 111 0.76 9.64 24.41
CA SER A 111 0.88 8.19 24.57
C SER A 111 1.18 7.50 23.24
N HIS A 112 1.99 6.45 23.30
CA HIS A 112 2.23 5.57 22.16
C HIS A 112 0.95 4.86 21.73
N ILE A 113 0.67 4.89 20.42
CA ILE A 113 -0.60 4.46 19.85
C ILE A 113 -0.56 2.95 19.58
N PRO A 114 -1.47 2.14 20.12
CA PRO A 114 -1.56 0.71 19.79
C PRO A 114 -1.76 0.48 18.29
N ALA A 115 -1.14 -0.57 17.75
CA ALA A 115 -1.22 -0.90 16.33
C ALA A 115 -2.67 -1.09 15.84
N ALA A 116 -3.50 -1.77 16.64
CA ALA A 116 -4.92 -1.95 16.34
C ALA A 116 -5.70 -0.63 16.32
N THR A 117 -5.35 0.33 17.19
CA THR A 117 -5.94 1.67 17.17
C THR A 117 -5.56 2.42 15.90
N LEU A 118 -4.32 2.29 15.43
CA LEU A 118 -3.87 2.89 14.17
C LEU A 118 -4.57 2.29 12.96
N HIS A 119 -4.71 0.97 12.92
CA HIS A 119 -5.48 0.30 11.88
C HIS A 119 -6.91 0.85 11.80
N ARG A 120 -7.57 0.95 12.96
CA ARG A 120 -8.92 1.50 13.06
C ARG A 120 -8.97 2.96 12.61
N TYR A 121 -8.07 3.79 13.12
CA TYR A 121 -7.97 5.21 12.75
C TYR A 121 -7.83 5.43 11.24
N LEU A 122 -6.92 4.69 10.58
CA LEU A 122 -6.73 4.81 9.13
C LEU A 122 -7.93 4.29 8.33
N THR A 123 -8.60 3.25 8.83
CA THR A 123 -9.84 2.74 8.23
C THR A 123 -10.99 3.74 8.39
N ASP A 124 -11.12 4.36 9.56
CA ASP A 124 -12.15 5.37 9.83
C ASP A 124 -11.89 6.64 9.00
N TYR A 125 -10.64 7.06 8.86
CA TYR A 125 -10.24 8.14 7.94
C TYR A 125 -10.65 7.82 6.50
N ALA A 126 -10.32 6.61 6.02
CA ALA A 126 -10.65 6.17 4.67
C ALA A 126 -12.17 6.20 4.42
N LYS A 127 -12.97 5.77 5.40
CA LYS A 127 -14.44 5.78 5.31
C LYS A 127 -15.01 7.19 5.39
N HIS A 128 -14.52 8.01 6.31
CA HIS A 128 -14.99 9.38 6.52
C HIS A 128 -14.83 10.24 5.26
N PHE A 129 -13.71 10.07 4.55
CA PHE A 129 -13.44 10.77 3.30
C PHE A 129 -13.81 9.96 2.04
N GLU A 130 -14.63 8.91 2.19
CA GLU A 130 -15.13 8.06 1.10
C GLU A 130 -14.04 7.42 0.21
N VAL A 131 -12.80 7.37 0.68
CA VAL A 131 -11.70 6.69 -0.02
C VAL A 131 -11.91 5.18 0.02
N PHE A 132 -12.45 4.65 1.13
CA PHE A 132 -12.54 3.21 1.38
C PHE A 132 -13.27 2.44 0.28
N ASP A 133 -14.40 2.96 -0.20
CA ASP A 133 -15.22 2.30 -1.24
C ASP A 133 -14.58 2.33 -2.63
N ARG A 134 -13.52 3.12 -2.80
CA ARG A 134 -12.72 3.21 -4.04
C ARG A 134 -11.51 2.28 -4.01
N ILE A 135 -11.27 1.57 -2.90
CA ILE A 135 -10.15 0.63 -2.75
C ILE A 135 -10.52 -0.74 -3.31
N GLN A 136 -9.74 -1.19 -4.28
CA GLN A 136 -9.70 -2.57 -4.73
C GLN A 136 -8.62 -3.32 -3.96
N PHE A 137 -9.05 -4.02 -2.91
CA PHE A 137 -8.20 -4.91 -2.13
C PHE A 137 -7.77 -6.14 -2.94
N HIS A 138 -6.75 -6.85 -2.43
CA HIS A 138 -6.15 -8.01 -3.07
C HIS A 138 -5.67 -7.76 -4.51
N THR A 139 -5.52 -6.51 -4.92
CA THR A 139 -5.17 -6.13 -6.30
C THR A 139 -3.75 -5.63 -6.34
N ARG A 140 -2.85 -6.51 -6.78
CA ARG A 140 -1.41 -6.26 -6.81
C ARG A 140 -1.01 -5.72 -8.18
N VAL A 141 -0.47 -4.52 -8.23
CA VAL A 141 0.21 -4.01 -9.43
C VAL A 141 1.58 -4.69 -9.57
N ILE A 142 1.87 -5.22 -10.76
CA ILE A 142 3.08 -5.98 -11.12
C ILE A 142 4.01 -5.14 -11.99
N ALA A 143 3.45 -4.40 -12.95
CA ALA A 143 4.20 -3.53 -13.83
C ALA A 143 3.40 -2.30 -14.19
N VAL A 144 4.11 -1.21 -14.45
CA VAL A 144 3.58 0.07 -14.91
C VAL A 144 4.40 0.53 -16.11
N GLN A 145 3.72 0.93 -17.16
CA GLN A 145 4.33 1.37 -18.41
C GLN A 145 3.55 2.57 -18.97
N PRO A 146 4.22 3.56 -19.58
CA PRO A 146 3.53 4.57 -20.37
C PRO A 146 2.86 3.90 -21.58
N ARG A 147 1.71 4.43 -22.00
CA ARG A 147 1.07 4.02 -23.25
C ARG A 147 1.80 4.68 -24.42
N SER A 148 1.89 3.97 -25.54
CA SER A 148 2.58 4.46 -26.74
C SER A 148 1.70 5.35 -27.62
N GLU A 149 0.38 5.32 -27.41
CA GLU A 149 -0.62 5.96 -28.28
C GLU A 149 -1.09 7.31 -27.74
N ASP A 150 -0.94 7.55 -26.43
CA ASP A 150 -1.32 8.77 -25.72
C ASP A 150 -0.46 8.96 -24.46
N ASP A 151 -0.68 10.08 -23.74
CA ASP A 151 0.04 10.42 -22.50
C ASP A 151 -0.43 9.63 -21.26
N GLY A 152 -1.04 8.45 -21.46
CA GLY A 152 -1.59 7.60 -20.42
C GLY A 152 -0.63 6.54 -19.86
N TRP A 153 -1.15 5.78 -18.90
CA TRP A 153 -0.45 4.69 -18.21
C TRP A 153 -1.18 3.37 -18.39
N ARG A 154 -0.40 2.31 -18.52
CA ARG A 154 -0.85 0.91 -18.53
C ARG A 154 -0.28 0.19 -17.32
N LEU A 155 -1.15 -0.43 -16.54
CA LEU A 155 -0.84 -1.18 -15.34
C LEU A 155 -1.17 -2.65 -15.57
N HIS A 156 -0.23 -3.53 -15.26
CA HIS A 156 -0.49 -4.97 -15.16
C HIS A 156 -0.75 -5.32 -13.71
N VAL A 157 -1.92 -5.90 -13.43
CA VAL A 157 -2.37 -6.24 -12.07
C VAL A 157 -2.66 -7.74 -11.95
N ALA A 158 -2.36 -8.33 -10.80
CA ALA A 158 -2.85 -9.66 -10.43
C ALA A 158 -3.70 -9.60 -9.18
N CYS A 159 -4.77 -10.40 -9.18
CA CYS A 159 -5.54 -10.63 -7.98
C CYS A 159 -4.81 -11.65 -7.10
N SER A 160 -4.53 -11.30 -5.85
CA SER A 160 -3.82 -12.17 -4.90
C SER A 160 -4.65 -13.39 -4.50
N ASN A 161 -5.97 -13.35 -4.73
CA ASN A 161 -6.89 -14.45 -4.45
C ASN A 161 -7.20 -15.31 -5.68
N ASP A 162 -6.61 -15.01 -6.84
CA ASP A 162 -6.78 -15.83 -8.04
C ASP A 162 -5.80 -17.01 -8.03
N PRO A 163 -6.29 -18.27 -7.95
CA PRO A 163 -5.43 -19.46 -7.95
C PRO A 163 -4.63 -19.63 -9.24
N PHE A 164 -5.08 -19.03 -10.35
CA PHE A 164 -4.36 -19.07 -11.63
C PHE A 164 -3.35 -17.92 -11.77
N ASN A 165 -3.30 -17.01 -10.79
CA ASN A 165 -2.44 -15.83 -10.79
C ASN A 165 -2.55 -15.02 -12.10
N SER A 166 -3.77 -14.93 -12.64
CA SER A 166 -4.05 -14.28 -13.90
C SER A 166 -3.71 -12.80 -13.79
N THR A 167 -3.08 -12.29 -14.84
CA THR A 167 -2.75 -10.87 -14.95
C THR A 167 -3.78 -10.18 -15.83
N THR A 168 -4.33 -9.08 -15.33
CA THR A 168 -5.24 -8.20 -16.07
C THR A 168 -4.54 -6.86 -16.31
N THR A 169 -4.93 -6.17 -17.38
CA THR A 169 -4.43 -4.83 -17.70
C THR A 169 -5.46 -3.78 -17.32
N ILE A 170 -5.03 -2.72 -16.64
CA ILE A 170 -5.81 -1.52 -16.37
C ILE A 170 -5.10 -0.34 -17.02
N GLU A 171 -5.86 0.56 -17.64
CA GLU A 171 -5.33 1.77 -18.25
C GLU A 171 -5.93 3.01 -17.59
N THR A 172 -5.15 4.09 -17.52
CA THR A 172 -5.59 5.36 -16.91
C THR A 172 -4.80 6.51 -17.50
N GLN A 173 -5.36 7.72 -17.48
CA GLN A 173 -4.66 8.93 -17.91
C GLN A 173 -3.68 9.43 -16.85
N ARG A 174 -3.98 9.22 -15.55
CA ARG A 174 -3.15 9.72 -14.45
C ARG A 174 -2.82 8.62 -13.46
N LEU A 175 -1.61 8.68 -12.90
CA LEU A 175 -1.14 7.71 -11.93
C LEU A 175 -0.48 8.40 -10.74
N ILE A 176 -0.95 8.09 -9.53
CA ILE A 176 -0.29 8.47 -8.29
C ILE A 176 0.34 7.22 -7.69
N LEU A 177 1.67 7.25 -7.58
CA LEU A 177 2.42 6.26 -6.84
C LEU A 177 2.56 6.73 -5.40
N ALA A 178 1.97 6.01 -4.45
CA ALA A 178 1.99 6.38 -3.03
C ALA A 178 2.61 5.28 -2.16
N PRO A 179 3.88 4.89 -2.40
CA PRO A 179 4.53 3.86 -1.61
C PRO A 179 4.94 4.38 -0.21
N SER A 180 4.63 3.62 0.82
CA SER A 180 5.35 3.57 2.09
C SER A 180 6.72 2.86 1.97
N LEU A 181 7.63 3.22 2.87
CA LEU A 181 9.07 2.87 2.82
C LEU A 181 9.43 1.46 3.34
N SER A 182 8.49 0.67 3.87
CA SER A 182 8.85 -0.30 4.92
C SER A 182 8.71 -1.82 4.64
N SER A 183 8.67 -2.32 3.40
CA SER A 183 8.20 -3.72 3.19
C SER A 183 9.07 -4.68 2.39
N LEU A 184 10.27 -4.29 1.94
CA LEU A 184 11.27 -5.27 1.53
C LEU A 184 12.05 -5.77 2.74
N PRO A 185 11.95 -7.05 3.09
CA PRO A 185 12.84 -7.62 4.07
C PRO A 185 14.26 -7.59 3.51
N SER A 186 15.16 -6.89 4.19
CA SER A 186 16.59 -7.06 3.95
C SER A 186 17.03 -8.26 4.76
N ILE A 187 17.28 -9.39 4.09
CA ILE A 187 17.73 -10.63 4.73
C ILE A 187 19.24 -10.72 4.54
N PRO A 188 20.04 -10.30 5.52
CA PRO A 188 21.49 -10.47 5.48
C PRO A 188 21.88 -11.95 5.56
N SER A 189 23.01 -12.28 4.95
CA SER A 189 23.64 -13.60 5.09
C SER A 189 24.69 -13.56 6.18
N TYR A 190 24.71 -14.57 7.04
CA TYR A 190 25.66 -14.67 8.15
C TYR A 190 26.47 -15.98 8.08
N SER A 191 27.72 -15.95 8.53
CA SER A 191 28.51 -17.18 8.67
C SER A 191 27.88 -18.08 9.74
N GLY A 192 27.70 -19.36 9.43
CA GLY A 192 27.06 -20.32 10.33
C GLY A 192 25.53 -20.31 10.32
N GLN A 193 24.88 -19.52 9.46
CA GLN A 193 23.41 -19.54 9.35
C GLN A 193 22.87 -20.93 8.97
N ASP A 194 23.61 -21.69 8.15
CA ASP A 194 23.19 -23.02 7.66
C ASP A 194 23.31 -24.12 8.73
N THR A 195 24.13 -23.88 9.77
CA THR A 195 24.32 -24.80 10.89
C THR A 195 23.44 -24.47 12.09
N PHE A 196 22.85 -23.27 12.14
CA PHE A 196 21.85 -22.91 13.12
C PHE A 196 20.60 -23.79 12.97
N ARG A 197 19.94 -24.11 14.10
CA ARG A 197 18.78 -25.03 14.16
C ARG A 197 17.53 -24.39 14.75
N GLY A 198 17.65 -23.14 15.22
CA GLY A 198 16.50 -22.37 15.68
C GLY A 198 15.75 -21.72 14.51
N PRO A 199 14.56 -21.15 14.77
CA PRO A 199 13.80 -20.42 13.77
C PRO A 199 14.54 -19.14 13.35
N VAL A 200 14.54 -18.85 12.06
CA VAL A 200 15.09 -17.61 11.48
C VAL A 200 14.05 -17.04 10.53
N PHE A 201 13.57 -15.83 10.84
CA PHE A 201 12.59 -15.12 10.02
C PHE A 201 12.82 -13.61 10.14
N HIS A 202 12.42 -12.87 9.11
CA HIS A 202 12.51 -11.41 9.13
C HIS A 202 11.42 -10.83 10.06
N ALA A 203 11.65 -9.66 10.67
CA ALA A 203 10.69 -9.01 11.57
C ALA A 203 9.28 -8.79 10.95
N LYS A 204 9.20 -8.75 9.61
CA LYS A 204 7.93 -8.66 8.87
C LYS A 204 7.05 -9.90 9.03
N ASP A 205 7.67 -11.06 9.24
CA ASP A 205 7.00 -12.34 9.40
C ASP A 205 6.72 -12.66 10.86
N PHE A 206 7.08 -11.76 11.79
CA PHE A 206 7.02 -11.99 13.23
C PHE A 206 5.66 -12.50 13.70
N GLU A 207 4.55 -11.90 13.24
CA GLU A 207 3.21 -12.37 13.65
C GLU A 207 2.94 -13.81 13.23
N ARG A 208 3.33 -14.18 12.01
CA ARG A 208 3.11 -15.53 11.49
C ARG A 208 3.95 -16.57 12.25
N GLU A 209 5.13 -16.15 12.70
CA GLU A 209 6.09 -17.01 13.39
C GLU A 209 6.04 -16.84 14.92
N ALA A 210 5.05 -16.11 15.46
CA ALA A 210 4.99 -15.76 16.89
C ALA A 210 4.96 -17.00 17.81
N ASP A 211 4.30 -18.08 17.36
CA ASP A 211 4.24 -19.37 18.07
C ASP A 211 5.61 -20.01 18.27
N THR A 212 6.62 -19.62 17.50
CA THR A 212 8.00 -20.12 17.67
C THR A 212 8.70 -19.58 18.92
N LEU A 213 8.10 -18.59 19.61
CA LEU A 213 8.69 -17.90 20.77
C LEU A 213 8.14 -18.36 22.13
N THR A 214 7.12 -19.21 22.16
CA THR A 214 6.43 -19.61 23.40
C THR A 214 6.90 -20.95 23.99
N SER A 215 8.16 -21.32 23.76
CA SER A 215 8.77 -22.55 24.29
C SER A 215 9.13 -22.48 25.77
#